data_AF-A0A846E5B9-F1
#
_entry.id   AF-A0A846E5B9-F1
#
_cell.length_a   1.000
_cell.length_b   1.000
_cell.length_c   1.000
_cell.angle_alpha   90.00
_cell.angle_beta   90.00
_cell.angle_gamma   90.00
#
_symmetry.space_group_name_H-M   'P 1'
#
loop_
_entity.id
_entity.type
_entity.pdbx_description
1 polymer ?
#
loop_
_entity_poly.entity_id
_entity_poly.type
_entity_poly.pdbx_seq_one_letter_code
_entity_poly.pdbx_strand_id
1 'polypeptide(L)'
;VRLLEAEPSLPPRDPPIRFRKSVPTAWLEMTLTEGRNRQVRRMTAAVGFPTLRLVRVAIAHLKLEGLQPGEWREVTPKAFQQVLESGS
;
A
#
# COMPACT_ATOMS: atom_id res chain seq x y z
N VAL A 1 -11.15 -5.65 -2.71
CA VAL A 1 -10.38 -4.70 -3.55
C VAL A 1 -11.36 -3.65 -4.05
N ARG A 2 -10.97 -2.37 -4.06
CA ARG A 2 -11.78 -1.27 -4.61
C ARG A 2 -10.96 -0.35 -5.50
N LEU A 3 -11.60 0.21 -6.52
CA LEU A 3 -11.06 1.27 -7.36
C LEU A 3 -11.17 2.61 -6.63
N LEU A 4 -10.12 3.42 -6.66
CA LEU A 4 -10.17 4.79 -6.16
C LEU A 4 -10.58 5.75 -7.28
N GLU A 5 -11.46 6.70 -6.96
CA GLU A 5 -11.96 7.71 -7.90
C GLU A 5 -10.89 8.75 -8.27
N ALA A 6 -9.96 9.00 -7.35
CA ALA A 6 -8.87 9.95 -7.52
C ALA A 6 -7.54 9.36 -7.04
N GLU A 7 -6.45 9.98 -7.49
CA GLU A 7 -5.11 9.65 -6.99
C GLU A 7 -5.00 9.97 -5.49
N PRO A 8 -4.57 9.01 -4.65
CA PRO A 8 -4.39 9.26 -3.23
C PRO A 8 -3.26 10.27 -3.00
N SER A 9 -3.42 11.12 -1.99
CA SER A 9 -2.38 12.04 -1.53
C SER A 9 -1.21 11.27 -0.91
N LEU A 10 -0.23 10.93 -1.74
CA LEU A 10 0.99 10.24 -1.34
C LEU A 10 2.21 11.08 -1.69
N PRO A 11 3.26 11.09 -0.85
CA PRO A 11 4.51 11.76 -1.15
C PRO A 11 5.08 11.33 -2.52
N PRO A 12 5.75 12.21 -3.27
CA PRO A 12 6.37 11.83 -4.53
C PRO A 12 7.44 10.75 -4.31
N ARG A 13 7.66 9.91 -5.33
CA ARG A 13 8.71 8.90 -5.30
C ARG A 13 9.96 9.42 -5.99
N ASP A 14 11.10 9.22 -5.35
CA ASP A 14 12.43 9.40 -5.94
C ASP A 14 13.19 8.04 -5.97
N PRO A 15 13.64 7.54 -7.14
CA PRO A 15 13.40 8.06 -8.49
C PRO A 15 11.95 7.82 -8.95
N PRO A 16 11.45 8.64 -9.90
CA PRO A 16 10.09 8.52 -10.42
C PRO A 16 9.85 7.17 -11.09
N ILE A 17 8.59 6.76 -11.10
CA ILE A 17 8.16 5.52 -11.75
C ILE A 17 8.16 5.74 -13.26
N ARG A 18 8.64 4.76 -14.03
CA ARG A 18 8.45 4.77 -15.48
C ARG A 18 7.00 4.46 -15.81
N PHE A 19 6.31 5.40 -16.47
CA PHE A 19 4.96 5.20 -16.99
C PHE A 19 4.83 5.86 -18.37
N ARG A 20 3.82 5.45 -19.13
CA ARG A 20 3.49 6.04 -20.43
C ARG A 20 2.33 7.01 -20.23
N LYS A 21 2.50 8.29 -20.53
CA LYS A 21 1.45 9.31 -20.39
C LYS A 21 0.17 9.00 -21.18
N SER A 22 0.29 8.28 -22.29
CA SER A 22 -0.84 7.89 -23.15
C SER A 22 -1.61 6.66 -22.66
N VAL A 23 -1.10 5.93 -21.67
CA VAL A 23 -1.77 4.74 -21.13
C VAL A 23 -2.42 5.13 -19.81
N PRO A 24 -3.76 5.08 -19.69
CA PRO A 24 -4.43 5.42 -18.46
C PRO A 24 -4.02 4.46 -17.34
N THR A 25 -3.95 4.99 -16.12
CA THR A 25 -3.63 4.22 -14.92
C THR A 25 -4.72 4.45 -13.88
N ALA A 26 -4.79 3.56 -12.89
CA ALA A 26 -5.75 3.65 -11.82
C ALA A 26 -5.12 3.22 -10.49
N TRP A 27 -5.68 3.72 -9.39
CA TRP A 27 -5.31 3.32 -8.04
C TRP A 27 -6.30 2.31 -7.48
N LEU A 28 -5.77 1.24 -6.90
CA LEU A 28 -6.55 0.21 -6.23
C LEU A 28 -6.22 0.20 -4.74
N GLU A 29 -7.25 0.10 -3.91
CA GLU A 29 -7.10 -0.22 -2.49
C GLU A 29 -7.49 -1.68 -2.27
N MET A 30 -6.65 -2.41 -1.54
CA MET A 30 -6.89 -3.80 -1.20
C MET A 30 -6.33 -4.13 0.18
N THR A 31 -7.04 -5.00 0.87
CA THR A 31 -6.60 -5.62 2.13
C THR A 31 -6.25 -7.07 1.84
N LEU A 32 -5.11 -7.52 2.35
CA LEU A 32 -4.67 -8.91 2.30
C LEU A 32 -4.47 -9.41 3.73
N THR A 33 -4.90 -10.64 3.99
CA THR A 33 -4.68 -11.35 5.26
C THR A 33 -3.44 -12.25 5.22
N GLU A 34 -2.89 -12.51 4.02
CA GLU A 34 -1.60 -13.19 3.83
C GLU A 34 -0.58 -12.27 3.14
N GLY A 35 0.70 -12.61 3.30
CA GLY A 35 1.83 -11.82 2.81
C GLY A 35 2.78 -12.61 1.91
N ARG A 36 2.27 -13.31 0.89
CA ARG A 36 3.14 -14.11 0.00
C ARG A 36 4.09 -13.21 -0.80
N ASN A 37 5.24 -13.76 -1.19
CA ASN A 37 6.24 -13.02 -1.97
C ASN A 37 5.60 -12.40 -3.23
N ARG A 38 5.72 -11.07 -3.34
CA ARG A 38 5.21 -10.26 -4.46
C ARG A 38 3.74 -10.49 -4.80
N GLN A 39 2.92 -10.89 -3.81
CA GLN A 39 1.52 -11.31 -4.04
C GLN A 39 0.70 -10.31 -4.84
N VAL A 40 0.62 -9.05 -4.38
CA VAL A 40 -0.11 -7.98 -5.09
C VAL A 40 0.38 -7.83 -6.54
N ARG A 41 1.70 -7.79 -6.74
CA ARG A 41 2.29 -7.64 -8.09
C ARG A 41 1.97 -8.82 -9.00
N ARG A 42 1.93 -10.04 -8.48
CA ARG A 42 1.53 -11.23 -9.22
C ARG A 42 0.03 -11.20 -9.55
N MET A 43 -0.81 -10.82 -8.58
CA MET A 43 -2.26 -10.72 -8.77
C MET A 43 -2.62 -9.74 -9.89
N THR A 44 -2.07 -8.51 -9.88
CA THR A 44 -2.43 -7.53 -10.91
C THR A 44 -1.83 -7.86 -12.28
N ALA A 45 -0.62 -8.45 -12.33
CA ALA A 45 -0.03 -8.90 -13.58
C ALA A 45 -0.82 -10.06 -14.23
N ALA A 46 -1.35 -10.98 -13.42
CA ALA A 46 -2.15 -12.11 -13.91
C ALA A 46 -3.43 -11.68 -14.65
N VAL A 47 -3.96 -10.50 -14.34
CA VAL A 47 -5.12 -9.91 -15.01
C VAL A 47 -4.76 -8.85 -16.06
N GLY A 48 -3.48 -8.73 -16.44
CA GLY A 48 -3.03 -7.85 -17.51
C GLY A 48 -2.70 -6.41 -17.10
N PHE A 49 -2.69 -6.10 -15.80
CA PHE A 49 -2.44 -4.74 -15.29
C PHE A 49 -1.24 -4.71 -14.32
N PRO A 50 0.02 -4.69 -14.80
CA PRO A 50 1.19 -4.70 -13.93
C PRO A 50 1.22 -3.52 -12.93
N THR A 51 1.57 -3.81 -11.67
CA THR A 51 1.62 -2.79 -10.62
C THR A 51 2.73 -1.76 -10.86
N LEU A 52 2.37 -0.50 -11.09
CA LEU A 52 3.31 0.62 -11.22
C LEU A 52 3.84 1.07 -9.85
N ARG A 53 2.93 1.40 -8.93
CA ARG A 53 3.23 1.85 -7.56
C ARG A 53 2.50 0.96 -6.56
N LEU A 54 3.19 0.59 -5.48
CA LEU A 54 2.60 -0.15 -4.37
C LEU A 54 3.03 0.54 -3.06
N VAL A 55 2.05 0.97 -2.28
CA VAL A 55 2.26 1.58 -0.97
C VAL A 55 1.39 0.85 0.03
N ARG A 56 2.00 0.38 1.11
CA ARG A 56 1.27 -0.19 2.25
C ARG A 56 0.90 0.94 3.18
N VAL A 57 -0.40 1.28 3.21
CA VAL A 57 -0.92 2.42 3.98
C VAL A 57 -1.37 2.03 5.39
N ALA A 58 -1.57 0.74 5.66
CA ALA A 58 -1.98 0.23 6.97
C ALA A 58 -1.48 -1.20 7.23
N ILE A 59 -1.37 -1.53 8.52
CA ILE A 59 -1.19 -2.89 9.06
C ILE A 59 -2.13 -3.01 10.25
N ALA A 60 -3.09 -3.93 10.20
CA ALA A 60 -4.17 -4.00 11.17
C ALA A 60 -4.85 -2.62 11.34
N HIS A 61 -4.93 -2.10 12.56
CA HIS A 61 -5.44 -0.77 12.91
C HIS A 61 -4.39 0.35 12.80
N LEU A 62 -3.11 0.04 12.57
CA LEU A 62 -2.07 1.05 12.41
C LEU A 62 -2.09 1.64 11.00
N LYS A 63 -2.18 2.97 10.91
CA LYS A 63 -2.15 3.73 9.65
C LYS A 63 -0.82 4.46 9.46
N LEU A 64 -0.45 4.69 8.20
CA LEU A 64 0.72 5.49 7.79
C LEU A 64 0.49 7.01 7.94
N GLU A 65 -0.72 7.43 8.26
CA GLU A 65 -1.11 8.84 8.38
C GLU A 65 -0.16 9.64 9.29
N GLY A 66 0.25 10.81 8.80
CA GLY A 66 1.15 11.74 9.49
C GLY A 66 2.65 11.42 9.38
N LEU A 67 3.05 10.39 8.63
CA LEU A 67 4.46 10.05 8.41
C LEU A 67 4.89 10.28 6.96
N GLN A 68 6.00 10.99 6.78
CA GLN A 68 6.70 11.14 5.50
C GLN A 68 7.60 9.93 5.23
N PRO A 69 8.07 9.74 3.98
CA PRO A 69 8.99 8.66 3.65
C PRO A 69 10.28 8.77 4.47
N GLY A 70 10.64 7.69 5.17
CA GLY A 70 11.82 7.65 6.03
C GLY A 70 11.56 8.06 7.49
N GLU A 71 10.41 8.67 7.77
CA GLU A 71 10.00 8.95 9.14
C GLU A 71 9.48 7.71 9.84
N TRP A 72 9.59 7.74 11.17
CA TRP A 72 9.06 6.72 12.05
C TRP A 72 8.45 7.39 13.28
N ARG A 73 7.56 6.66 13.93
CA ARG A 73 7.00 7.03 15.24
C ARG A 73 6.96 5.80 16.12
N GLU A 74 7.14 6.00 17.41
CA GLU A 74 6.91 4.94 18.38
C GLU A 74 5.42 4.60 18.46
N VAL A 75 5.14 3.32 18.70
CA VAL A 75 3.80 2.83 18.99
C VAL A 75 3.69 2.53 20.47
N THR A 76 2.53 2.81 21.06
CA THR A 76 2.31 2.46 22.47
C THR A 76 2.30 0.93 22.63
N PRO A 77 2.71 0.39 23.79
CA PRO A 77 2.65 -1.05 24.05
C PRO A 77 1.25 -1.63 23.80
N LYS A 78 0.20 -0.89 24.16
CA LYS A 78 -1.20 -1.28 23.89
C LYS A 78 -1.48 -1.41 22.40
N ALA A 79 -1.08 -0.41 21.60
CA ALA A 79 -1.28 -0.45 20.15
C ALA A 79 -0.50 -1.60 19.50
N PHE A 80 0.69 -1.92 20.03
CA PHE A 80 1.50 -3.04 19.58
C PHE A 80 0.84 -4.39 19.88
N GLN A 81 0.32 -4.59 21.10
CA GLN A 81 -0.39 -5.83 21.47
C GLN A 81 -1.61 -6.09 20.58
N GLN A 82 -2.40 -5.06 20.30
CA GLN A 82 -3.54 -5.17 19.38
C GLN A 82 -3.14 -5.65 17.98
N VAL A 83 -1.91 -5.36 17.51
CA VAL A 83 -1.43 -5.84 16.21
C VAL A 83 -1.16 -7.33 16.28
N LEU A 84 -0.55 -7.81 17.37
CA LEU A 84 -0.27 -9.23 17.57
C LEU A 84 -1.57 -10.04 17.66
N GLU A 85 -2.57 -9.51 18.36
CA GLU A 85 -3.89 -10.14 18.52
C GLU A 85 -4.68 -10.18 17.21
N SER A 86 -4.52 -9.19 16.34
CA SER A 86 -5.24 -9.11 15.06
C SER A 86 -4.86 -10.17 14.02
N GLY A 87 -3.75 -10.88 14.24
CA GLY A 87 -3.22 -11.91 13.33
C GLY A 87 -3.36 -13.35 13.84
N SER A 88 -4.00 -13.56 14.99
CA SER A 88 -4.33 -14.90 15.55
C SER A 88 -5.74 -15.34 15.19
#